data_AF-A0A0T5Z7F6-F1
#
_entry.id   AF-A0A0T5Z7F6-F1
#
_cell.length_a   1.000
_cell.length_b   1.000
_cell.length_c   1.000
_cell.angle_alpha   90.00
_cell.angle_beta   90.00
_cell.angle_gamma   90.00
#
_symmetry.space_group_name_H-M   'P 1'
#
loop_
_entity.id
_entity.type
_entity.pdbx_description
1 polymer ?
#
loop_
_entity_poly.entity_id
_entity_poly.type
_entity_poly.pdbx_seq_one_letter_code
_entity_poly.pdbx_strand_id
1 'polypeptide(L)'
;MRLSFFLPEYVLKLYAQHGDEMSDLFGPCSELRVTLSANPNYYDYLHLIRLVEDGTVELIDGAGQSINTEVNGKYSIYEMDADTVSIKFYDLVEADSYRPDEKIRDIDPFVVKVVKEKGNFAFRQEVIWRIDSEDDWPCLLFDTRFVFEFDPLCFWQVNRKRNPYYLLENKEQDGPIRHYYLDEKKLTLKEMQDLGIPKESFW
;
A
#
# COMPACT_ATOMS: atom_id res chain seq x y z
N MET A 1 -0.09 25.87 -24.79
CA MET A 1 0.83 24.87 -24.22
C MET A 1 0.01 24.06 -23.21
N ARG A 2 -0.53 22.91 -23.63
CA ARG A 2 -1.45 22.10 -22.82
C ARG A 2 -0.61 21.18 -21.93
N LEU A 3 -0.68 21.40 -20.62
CA LEU A 3 -0.14 20.51 -19.60
C LEU A 3 -1.08 19.29 -19.56
N SER A 4 -0.67 18.21 -20.21
CA SER A 4 -1.29 16.89 -20.08
C SER A 4 -1.08 16.38 -18.65
N PHE A 5 -2.15 15.83 -18.09
CA PHE A 5 -2.32 15.37 -16.72
C PHE A 5 -1.71 13.98 -16.58
N PHE A 6 -0.70 13.81 -15.72
CA PHE A 6 0.26 12.69 -15.80
C PHE A 6 0.26 11.73 -14.59
N LEU A 7 -0.84 11.63 -13.85
CA LEU A 7 -0.99 10.65 -12.76
C LEU A 7 -2.19 9.71 -12.86
N PRO A 8 -3.39 10.15 -13.31
CA PRO A 8 -4.46 9.19 -13.58
C PRO A 8 -4.08 8.27 -14.74
N GLU A 9 -3.46 8.78 -15.81
CA GLU A 9 -3.08 7.96 -16.97
C GLU A 9 -1.95 6.96 -16.72
N TYR A 10 -1.01 7.18 -15.78
CA TYR A 10 0.08 6.22 -15.54
C TYR A 10 -0.37 5.07 -14.63
N VAL A 11 -1.20 5.37 -13.62
CA VAL A 11 -1.94 4.36 -12.86
C VAL A 11 -2.88 3.61 -13.83
N LEU A 12 -3.66 4.31 -14.65
CA LEU A 12 -4.57 3.68 -15.62
C LEU A 12 -3.86 2.94 -16.77
N LYS A 13 -2.65 3.31 -17.21
CA LYS A 13 -1.89 2.54 -18.21
C LYS A 13 -1.21 1.31 -17.63
N LEU A 14 -0.91 1.32 -16.34
CA LEU A 14 -0.50 0.12 -15.61
C LEU A 14 -1.66 -0.86 -15.42
N TYR A 15 -2.90 -0.36 -15.23
CA TYR A 15 -4.12 -1.18 -15.23
C TYR A 15 -4.62 -1.59 -16.63
N ALA A 16 -4.54 -0.71 -17.64
CA ALA A 16 -5.08 -0.94 -18.98
C ALA A 16 -4.24 -1.92 -19.83
N GLN A 17 -3.02 -2.27 -19.39
CA GLN A 17 -2.31 -3.43 -19.95
C GLN A 17 -2.89 -4.78 -19.47
N HIS A 18 -3.84 -4.79 -18.52
CA HIS A 18 -4.44 -5.99 -17.93
C HIS A 18 -5.99 -6.02 -17.95
N GLY A 19 -6.68 -5.09 -18.62
CA GLY A 19 -8.14 -5.01 -18.59
C GLY A 19 -8.77 -4.44 -19.86
N ASP A 20 -8.68 -5.17 -20.97
CA ASP A 20 -9.77 -5.12 -21.96
C ASP A 20 -11.00 -5.75 -21.28
N GLU A 21 -12.12 -5.02 -21.23
CA GLU A 21 -13.40 -5.35 -20.57
C GLU A 21 -13.61 -4.75 -19.15
N MET A 22 -13.82 -3.43 -19.00
CA MET A 22 -14.58 -2.84 -17.85
C MET A 22 -14.91 -1.34 -18.03
N SER A 23 -15.13 -0.86 -19.27
CA SER A 23 -15.46 0.56 -19.52
C SER A 23 -16.89 0.98 -19.18
N ASP A 24 -17.78 0.03 -18.87
CA ASP A 24 -19.23 0.28 -18.88
C ASP A 24 -19.88 0.35 -17.48
N LEU A 25 -19.10 0.30 -16.39
CA LEU A 25 -19.65 0.16 -15.02
C LEU A 25 -19.53 1.38 -14.09
N PHE A 26 -18.83 2.45 -14.46
CA PHE A 26 -18.61 3.59 -13.55
C PHE A 26 -19.22 4.89 -14.09
N GLY A 27 -20.27 5.36 -13.41
CA GLY A 27 -20.88 6.68 -13.63
C GLY A 27 -19.96 7.85 -13.28
N PRO A 28 -20.36 9.10 -13.54
CA PRO A 28 -19.46 10.26 -13.67
C PRO A 28 -18.93 10.85 -12.35
N CYS A 29 -18.82 10.08 -11.26
CA CYS A 29 -18.41 10.62 -9.96
C CYS A 29 -17.82 9.57 -9.01
N SER A 30 -16.72 8.92 -9.41
CA SER A 30 -15.84 8.22 -8.47
C SER A 30 -14.43 8.73 -8.69
N GLU A 31 -13.90 9.52 -7.75
CA GLU A 31 -12.50 9.94 -7.76
C GLU A 31 -11.62 8.68 -7.76
N LEU A 32 -10.66 8.61 -8.69
CA LEU A 32 -9.76 7.48 -8.77
C LEU A 32 -8.84 7.49 -7.52
N ARG A 33 -8.86 6.37 -6.78
CA ARG A 33 -8.08 6.19 -5.56
C ARG A 33 -7.22 4.93 -5.66
N VAL A 34 -5.93 5.09 -5.47
CA VAL A 34 -4.94 4.00 -5.41
C VAL A 34 -4.60 3.73 -3.96
N THR A 35 -4.62 2.46 -3.55
CA THR A 35 -4.17 2.04 -2.21
C THR A 35 -2.99 1.09 -2.35
N LEU A 36 -1.87 1.50 -1.78
CA LEU A 36 -0.66 0.71 -1.67
C LEU A 36 -0.55 0.18 -0.24
N SER A 37 -0.32 -1.13 -0.07
CA SER A 37 -0.21 -1.75 1.26
C SER A 37 1.16 -2.40 1.44
N ALA A 38 1.81 -2.17 2.59
CA ALA A 38 2.96 -2.96 3.01
C ALA A 38 2.51 -4.10 3.93
N ASN A 39 3.13 -5.26 3.77
CA ASN A 39 2.84 -6.48 4.53
C ASN A 39 1.35 -6.88 4.51
N PRO A 40 0.72 -6.94 3.32
CA PRO A 40 -0.71 -7.18 3.18
C PRO A 40 -1.16 -8.55 3.72
N ASN A 41 -0.21 -9.45 3.95
CA ASN A 41 -0.44 -10.78 4.48
C ASN A 41 -0.70 -10.83 5.98
N TYR A 42 -0.41 -9.77 6.74
CA TYR A 42 -0.69 -9.73 8.17
C TYR A 42 -2.15 -9.35 8.44
N TYR A 43 -2.85 -10.22 9.18
CA TYR A 43 -4.31 -10.13 9.42
C TYR A 43 -4.74 -8.80 10.07
N ASP A 44 -3.92 -8.27 10.96
CA ASP A 44 -4.26 -7.15 11.83
C ASP A 44 -3.18 -6.06 11.75
N TYR A 45 -2.60 -5.87 10.58
CA TYR A 45 -1.58 -4.86 10.32
C TYR A 45 -2.07 -3.90 9.25
N LEU A 46 -1.85 -2.60 9.49
CA LEU A 46 -2.25 -1.53 8.60
C LEU A 46 -1.02 -0.68 8.31
N HIS A 47 -0.61 -0.64 7.04
CA HIS A 47 0.50 0.20 6.62
C HIS A 47 0.28 0.61 5.16
N LEU A 48 -0.47 1.70 5.01
CA LEU A 48 -1.08 2.08 3.74
C LEU A 48 -0.59 3.45 3.27
N ILE A 49 -0.46 3.57 1.95
CA ILE A 49 -0.37 4.84 1.24
C ILE A 49 -1.57 4.89 0.30
N ARG A 50 -2.44 5.89 0.48
CA ARG A 50 -3.57 6.16 -0.41
C ARG A 50 -3.28 7.41 -1.21
N LEU A 51 -3.32 7.29 -2.53
CA LEU A 51 -3.12 8.39 -3.47
C LEU A 51 -4.42 8.64 -4.21
N VAL A 52 -4.88 9.89 -4.19
CA VAL A 52 -6.10 10.33 -4.87
C VAL A 52 -5.71 11.14 -6.10
N GLU A 53 -6.52 11.07 -7.16
CA GLU A 53 -6.27 11.76 -8.43
C GLU A 53 -6.08 13.28 -8.29
N ASP A 54 -6.74 13.89 -7.30
CA ASP A 54 -6.69 15.33 -7.01
C ASP A 54 -5.36 15.78 -6.35
N GLY A 55 -4.41 14.86 -6.18
CA GLY A 55 -3.12 15.11 -5.53
C GLY A 55 -3.16 14.96 -4.01
N THR A 56 -4.24 14.46 -3.41
CA THR A 56 -4.33 14.16 -1.98
C THR A 56 -3.67 12.83 -1.63
N VAL A 57 -2.97 12.80 -0.50
CA VAL A 57 -2.40 11.58 0.07
C VAL A 57 -2.92 11.34 1.49
N GLU A 58 -3.16 10.07 1.81
CA GLU A 58 -3.30 9.58 3.18
C GLU A 58 -2.20 8.54 3.44
N LEU A 59 -1.42 8.70 4.51
CA LEU A 59 -0.43 7.74 4.99
C LEU A 59 -0.93 7.20 6.33
N ILE A 60 -1.09 5.88 6.45
CA ILE A 60 -1.74 5.27 7.61
C ILE A 60 -0.88 4.12 8.12
N ASP A 61 -0.51 4.15 9.41
CA ASP A 61 0.11 3.05 10.13
C ASP A 61 -0.77 2.65 11.33
N GLY A 62 -0.93 1.36 11.55
CA GLY A 62 -1.72 0.80 12.62
C GLY A 62 -1.52 -0.70 12.75
N ALA A 63 -2.01 -1.24 13.85
CA ALA A 63 -2.10 -2.67 14.05
C ALA A 63 -3.19 -2.95 15.08
N GLY A 64 -3.78 -4.13 15.01
CA GLY A 64 -4.91 -4.42 15.86
C GLY A 64 -6.13 -3.57 15.48
N GLN A 65 -6.92 -3.32 16.51
CA GLN A 65 -8.04 -2.37 16.47
C GLN A 65 -7.59 -0.90 16.60
N SER A 66 -6.31 -0.60 16.36
CA SER A 66 -5.73 0.73 16.60
C SER A 66 -5.04 1.34 15.39
N ILE A 67 -5.36 2.61 15.11
CA ILE A 67 -4.59 3.42 14.17
C ILE A 67 -3.55 4.18 15.00
N ASN A 68 -2.28 3.96 14.67
CA ASN A 68 -1.14 4.55 15.37
C ASN A 68 -0.77 5.91 14.81
N THR A 69 -0.91 6.09 13.50
CA THR A 69 -0.50 7.29 12.80
C THR A 69 -1.34 7.43 11.54
N GLU A 70 -1.89 8.62 11.36
CA GLU A 70 -2.60 9.02 10.16
C GLU A 70 -2.09 10.40 9.75
N VAL A 71 -1.57 10.47 8.53
CA VAL A 71 -1.04 11.70 7.95
C VAL A 71 -1.78 12.00 6.67
N ASN A 72 -2.34 13.21 6.60
CA ASN A 72 -3.02 13.72 5.42
C ASN A 72 -2.18 14.82 4.79
N GLY A 73 -2.19 14.92 3.46
CA GLY A 73 -1.53 16.03 2.78
C GLY A 73 -1.64 15.95 1.27
N LYS A 74 -0.60 16.42 0.59
CA LYS A 74 -0.53 16.44 -0.87
C LYS A 74 0.69 15.69 -1.38
N TYR A 75 0.58 15.23 -2.63
CA TYR A 75 1.69 14.59 -3.33
C TYR A 75 1.82 15.08 -4.77
N SER A 76 3.03 14.96 -5.30
CA SER A 76 3.33 15.15 -6.72
C SER A 76 4.34 14.10 -7.16
N ILE A 77 4.16 13.56 -8.38
CA ILE A 77 5.02 12.51 -8.93
C ILE A 77 5.80 13.08 -10.11
N TYR A 78 7.10 12.77 -10.13
CA TYR A 78 8.03 13.13 -11.19
C TYR A 78 8.58 11.83 -11.79
N GLU A 79 8.29 11.58 -13.05
CA GLU A 79 8.82 10.42 -13.78
C GLU A 79 10.32 10.59 -13.99
N MET A 80 11.08 9.52 -13.71
CA MET A 80 12.52 9.48 -13.97
C MET A 80 12.82 8.60 -15.18
N ASP A 81 12.23 7.41 -15.20
CA ASP A 81 12.28 6.44 -16.31
C ASP A 81 11.03 5.54 -16.26
N ALA A 82 10.98 4.52 -17.13
CA ALA A 82 9.80 3.67 -17.32
C ALA A 82 9.31 2.96 -16.04
N ASP A 83 10.22 2.60 -15.14
CA ASP A 83 9.90 1.85 -13.92
C ASP A 83 10.21 2.65 -12.65
N THR A 84 10.69 3.89 -12.77
CA THR A 84 11.16 4.69 -11.64
C THR A 84 10.49 6.06 -11.59
N VAL A 85 10.00 6.41 -10.40
CA VAL A 85 9.44 7.74 -10.12
C VAL A 85 10.03 8.34 -8.84
N SER A 86 10.00 9.66 -8.75
CA SER A 86 10.19 10.40 -7.50
C SER A 86 8.85 10.95 -7.03
N ILE A 87 8.45 10.65 -5.80
CA ILE A 87 7.22 11.16 -5.20
C ILE A 87 7.60 12.20 -4.16
N LYS A 88 7.12 13.43 -4.34
CA LYS A 88 7.24 14.49 -3.33
C LYS A 88 5.95 14.56 -2.53
N PHE A 89 6.06 14.37 -1.23
CA PHE A 89 4.98 14.57 -0.26
C PHE A 89 5.15 15.93 0.42
N TYR A 90 4.06 16.69 0.54
CA TYR A 90 4.07 18.05 1.06
C TYR A 90 2.72 18.42 1.69
N ASP A 91 2.67 19.55 2.41
CA ASP A 91 1.50 19.96 3.20
C ASP A 91 0.98 18.84 4.11
N LEU A 92 1.92 18.09 4.71
CA LEU A 92 1.63 16.91 5.52
C LEU A 92 1.27 17.30 6.95
N VAL A 93 0.14 16.77 7.41
CA VAL A 93 -0.39 16.99 8.76
C VAL A 93 -0.69 15.63 9.38
N GLU A 94 -0.07 15.35 10.51
CA GLU A 94 -0.47 14.24 11.37
C GLU A 94 -1.72 14.62 12.15
N ALA A 95 -2.78 13.84 12.00
CA ALA A 95 -4.06 14.02 12.68
C ALA A 95 -4.27 12.94 13.75
N ASP A 96 -5.05 13.26 14.78
CA ASP A 96 -5.53 12.23 15.70
C ASP A 96 -6.61 11.41 14.99
N SER A 97 -6.32 10.12 14.75
CA SER A 97 -7.25 9.20 14.06
C SER A 97 -8.58 9.00 14.79
N TYR A 98 -8.67 9.34 16.08
CA TYR A 98 -9.89 9.28 16.87
C TYR A 98 -10.56 10.64 17.04
N ARG A 99 -9.87 11.72 16.65
CA ARG A 99 -10.35 13.11 16.65
C ARG A 99 -9.87 13.80 15.37
N PRO A 100 -10.53 13.59 14.23
CA PRO A 100 -10.03 14.04 12.93
C PRO A 100 -9.86 15.55 12.78
N ASP A 101 -10.48 16.33 13.67
CA ASP A 101 -10.33 17.79 13.77
C ASP A 101 -9.11 18.23 14.60
N GLU A 102 -8.47 17.31 15.32
CA GLU A 102 -7.31 17.57 16.17
C GLU A 102 -6.00 17.28 15.41
N LYS A 103 -5.30 18.36 15.04
CA LYS A 103 -3.96 18.29 14.48
C LYS A 103 -2.94 17.99 15.58
N ILE A 104 -2.13 16.96 15.37
CA ILE A 104 -1.01 16.59 16.25
C ILE A 104 0.23 17.42 15.91
N ARG A 105 0.67 17.41 14.64
CA ARG A 105 1.85 18.17 14.17
C ARG A 105 1.86 18.33 12.65
N ASP A 106 2.65 19.30 12.19
CA ASP A 106 3.09 19.35 10.79
C ASP A 106 4.26 18.39 10.57
N ILE A 107 4.38 17.86 9.36
CA ILE A 107 5.51 17.05 8.92
C ILE A 107 6.20 17.78 7.76
N ASP A 108 7.52 17.90 7.85
CA ASP A 108 8.32 18.53 6.81
C ASP A 108 8.16 17.79 5.46
N PRO A 109 8.09 18.52 4.33
CA PRO A 109 8.03 17.89 3.03
C PRO A 109 9.25 17.00 2.76
N PHE A 110 9.03 15.88 2.09
CA PHE A 110 10.09 14.96 1.70
C PHE A 110 9.85 14.38 0.31
N VAL A 111 10.91 13.82 -0.27
CA VAL A 111 10.89 13.17 -1.58
C VAL A 111 11.40 11.75 -1.41
N VAL A 112 10.67 10.79 -1.99
CA VAL A 112 11.07 9.38 -2.00
C VAL A 112 11.16 8.88 -3.43
N LYS A 113 12.22 8.11 -3.72
CA LYS A 113 12.33 7.37 -4.97
C LYS A 113 11.57 6.05 -4.85
N VAL A 114 10.80 5.72 -5.87
CA VAL A 114 10.00 4.50 -5.96
C VAL A 114 10.31 3.77 -7.24
N VAL A 115 10.59 2.47 -7.14
CA VAL A 115 10.83 1.59 -8.28
C VAL A 115 9.69 0.60 -8.38
N LYS A 116 9.11 0.48 -9.57
CA LYS A 116 8.08 -0.51 -9.91
C LYS A 116 8.75 -1.80 -10.35
N GLU A 117 8.35 -2.91 -9.76
CA GLU A 117 8.82 -4.24 -10.12
C GLU A 117 7.65 -5.13 -10.50
N LYS A 118 7.74 -5.75 -11.68
CA LYS A 118 6.80 -6.79 -12.13
C LYS A 118 7.30 -8.17 -11.70
N GLY A 119 6.39 -9.02 -11.25
CA GLY A 119 6.70 -10.38 -10.83
C GLY A 119 5.53 -11.02 -10.09
N ASN A 120 5.60 -12.33 -9.84
CA ASN A 120 4.59 -13.01 -9.03
C ASN A 120 5.00 -12.95 -7.56
N PHE A 121 4.30 -12.13 -6.78
CA PHE A 121 4.50 -12.01 -5.34
C PHE A 121 3.35 -12.70 -4.62
N ALA A 122 3.60 -13.90 -4.13
CA ALA A 122 2.62 -14.73 -3.43
C ALA A 122 2.88 -14.69 -1.92
N PHE A 123 1.81 -14.52 -1.15
CA PHE A 123 1.86 -14.53 0.31
C PHE A 123 0.80 -15.47 0.86
N ARG A 124 1.15 -16.19 1.94
CA ARG A 124 0.14 -16.82 2.78
C ARG A 124 -0.41 -15.77 3.73
N GLN A 125 -1.72 -15.59 3.72
CA GLN A 125 -2.35 -14.65 4.63
C GLN A 125 -2.35 -15.24 6.05
N GLU A 126 -1.98 -14.43 7.03
CA GLU A 126 -2.18 -14.75 8.43
C GLU A 126 -3.68 -14.84 8.72
N VAL A 127 -4.08 -15.84 9.51
CA VAL A 127 -5.46 -16.00 9.96
C VAL A 127 -5.48 -16.28 11.46
N ILE A 128 -6.53 -15.81 12.13
CA ILE A 128 -6.74 -16.04 13.57
C ILE A 128 -7.80 -17.13 13.84
N TRP A 129 -8.40 -17.68 12.79
CA TRP A 129 -9.37 -18.77 12.87
C TRP A 129 -8.74 -20.08 12.38
N ARG A 130 -9.37 -21.19 12.77
CA ARG A 130 -8.99 -22.52 12.29
C ARG A 130 -9.38 -22.68 10.83
N ILE A 131 -8.44 -23.20 10.04
CA ILE A 131 -8.69 -23.65 8.67
C ILE A 131 -8.65 -25.18 8.70
N ASP A 132 -9.69 -25.81 8.16
CA ASP A 132 -9.87 -27.27 8.26
C ASP A 132 -8.99 -28.05 7.27
N SER A 133 -8.61 -27.42 6.16
CA SER A 133 -7.72 -27.98 5.14
C SER A 133 -6.62 -26.99 4.77
N GLU A 134 -5.38 -27.46 4.61
CA GLU A 134 -4.28 -26.59 4.16
C GLU A 134 -4.54 -26.01 2.77
N ASP A 135 -5.25 -26.75 1.92
CA ASP A 135 -5.59 -26.34 0.56
C ASP A 135 -6.51 -25.11 0.52
N ASP A 136 -7.30 -24.90 1.57
CA ASP A 136 -8.22 -23.77 1.73
C ASP A 136 -7.55 -22.53 2.34
N TRP A 137 -6.22 -22.58 2.56
CA TRP A 137 -5.50 -21.49 3.19
C TRP A 137 -5.56 -20.22 2.33
N PRO A 138 -6.01 -19.07 2.87
CA PRO A 138 -6.12 -17.83 2.09
C PRO A 138 -4.74 -17.29 1.76
N CYS A 139 -4.59 -16.89 0.52
CA CYS A 139 -3.35 -16.43 -0.07
C CYS A 139 -3.60 -15.16 -0.88
N LEU A 140 -2.57 -14.33 -0.99
CA LEU A 140 -2.58 -13.10 -1.77
C LEU A 140 -1.57 -13.25 -2.91
N LEU A 141 -1.97 -12.89 -4.12
CA LEU A 141 -1.08 -12.79 -5.27
C LEU A 141 -1.10 -11.38 -5.81
N PHE A 142 0.08 -10.85 -6.04
CA PHE A 142 0.31 -9.57 -6.71
C PHE A 142 1.21 -9.80 -7.93
N ASP A 143 0.96 -9.05 -9.00
CA ASP A 143 1.79 -9.04 -10.21
C ASP A 143 2.83 -7.89 -10.22
N THR A 144 2.69 -6.97 -9.27
CA THR A 144 3.41 -5.72 -9.21
C THR A 144 3.70 -5.39 -7.75
N ARG A 145 4.92 -4.93 -7.48
CA ARG A 145 5.26 -4.26 -6.22
C ARG A 145 5.97 -2.94 -6.48
N PHE A 146 5.93 -2.07 -5.49
CA PHE A 146 6.57 -0.77 -5.47
C PHE A 146 7.62 -0.76 -4.35
N VAL A 147 8.87 -0.59 -4.73
CA VAL A 147 10.03 -0.58 -3.82
C VAL A 147 10.37 0.87 -3.50
N PHE A 148 10.13 1.27 -2.25
CA PHE A 148 10.45 2.60 -1.78
C PHE A 148 11.86 2.63 -1.20
N GLU A 149 12.65 3.65 -1.59
CA GLU A 149 14.03 3.85 -1.08
C GLU A 149 14.08 3.93 0.45
N PHE A 150 13.08 4.57 1.04
CA PHE A 150 12.80 4.53 2.47
C PHE A 150 11.30 4.46 2.71
N ASP A 151 10.89 3.90 3.84
CA ASP A 151 9.49 3.89 4.28
C ASP A 151 8.92 5.31 4.40
N PRO A 152 7.94 5.74 3.56
CA PRO A 152 7.33 7.06 3.67
C PRO A 152 6.62 7.30 4.99
N LEU A 153 6.35 6.24 5.73
CA LEU A 153 5.69 6.29 7.02
C LEU A 153 6.73 6.38 8.16
N CYS A 154 8.04 6.23 7.94
CA CYS A 154 9.08 6.04 8.98
C CYS A 154 9.08 7.01 10.19
N PHE A 155 8.44 8.18 10.09
CA PHE A 155 8.19 9.09 11.20
C PHE A 155 7.29 8.52 12.33
N TRP A 156 6.58 7.39 12.12
CA TRP A 156 5.78 6.70 13.15
C TRP A 156 6.60 5.94 14.19
N GLN A 157 7.91 5.71 13.96
CA GLN A 157 8.75 4.96 14.91
C GLN A 157 8.78 5.59 16.31
N VAL A 158 8.50 6.89 16.41
CA VAL A 158 8.37 7.62 17.68
C VAL A 158 7.06 7.30 18.40
N ASN A 159 5.97 7.06 17.66
CA ASN A 159 4.62 6.86 18.19
C ASN A 159 4.38 5.42 18.65
N ARG A 160 4.95 4.42 17.97
CA ARG A 160 4.79 3.00 18.35
C ARG A 160 5.25 2.66 19.78
N LYS A 161 6.30 3.32 20.28
CA LYS A 161 6.75 3.18 21.68
C LYS A 161 5.71 3.61 22.71
N ARG A 162 4.68 4.35 22.29
CA ARG A 162 3.59 4.84 23.15
C ARG A 162 2.36 3.92 23.10
N ASN A 163 2.28 2.97 22.16
CA ASN A 163 1.14 2.06 22.07
C ASN A 163 1.34 0.84 23.01
N PRO A 164 0.44 0.59 23.98
CA PRO A 164 0.52 -0.59 24.85
C PRO A 164 0.38 -1.94 24.10
N TYR A 165 -0.15 -1.95 22.88
CA TYR A 165 -0.25 -3.13 22.02
C TYR A 165 1.00 -3.43 21.19
N TYR A 166 2.04 -2.58 21.28
CA TYR A 166 3.32 -2.70 20.57
C TYR A 166 4.04 -4.04 20.78
N LEU A 167 3.77 -4.75 21.88
CA LEU A 167 4.36 -6.06 22.16
C LEU A 167 3.97 -7.16 21.14
N LEU A 168 2.90 -6.95 20.36
CA LEU A 168 2.48 -7.86 19.28
C LEU A 168 3.09 -7.50 17.91
N GLU A 169 3.69 -6.31 17.76
CA GLU A 169 4.09 -5.70 16.48
C GLU A 169 5.55 -6.01 16.05
N ASN A 170 6.30 -6.81 16.83
CA ASN A 170 7.72 -7.14 16.56
C ASN A 170 7.95 -8.05 15.33
N LYS A 171 6.94 -8.27 14.48
CA LYS A 171 7.03 -9.22 13.37
C LYS A 171 7.91 -8.76 12.21
N GLU A 172 8.19 -7.45 12.02
CA GLU A 172 9.06 -7.00 10.92
C GLU A 172 9.53 -5.54 11.08
N GLN A 173 10.85 -5.32 11.23
CA GLN A 173 11.48 -3.98 11.15
C GLN A 173 12.92 -3.97 10.60
N ASP A 174 13.40 -5.02 9.92
CA ASP A 174 14.79 -5.02 9.44
C ASP A 174 14.93 -4.48 8.02
N GLY A 175 14.92 -3.14 7.90
CA GLY A 175 15.43 -2.45 6.71
C GLY A 175 14.81 -1.07 6.45
N PRO A 176 15.56 -0.12 5.87
CA PRO A 176 15.01 1.17 5.44
C PRO A 176 14.03 1.01 4.26
N ILE A 177 14.24 -0.01 3.42
CA ILE A 177 13.47 -0.26 2.21
C ILE A 177 12.15 -0.97 2.55
N ARG A 178 11.03 -0.46 2.01
CA ARG A 178 9.71 -1.08 2.12
C ARG A 178 9.16 -1.47 0.76
N HIS A 179 8.49 -2.61 0.72
CA HIS A 179 7.74 -3.09 -0.43
C HIS A 179 6.26 -2.82 -0.21
N TYR A 180 5.65 -2.18 -1.20
CA TYR A 180 4.22 -1.89 -1.21
C TYR A 180 3.56 -2.60 -2.40
N TYR A 181 2.35 -3.09 -2.19
CA TYR A 181 1.62 -3.89 -3.16
C TYR A 181 0.32 -3.19 -3.57
N LEU A 182 -0.07 -3.41 -4.83
CA LEU A 182 -1.29 -2.90 -5.45
C LEU A 182 -2.04 -4.06 -6.09
N ASP A 183 -3.38 -4.01 -6.09
CA ASP A 183 -4.25 -5.01 -6.73
C ASP A 183 -4.07 -6.44 -6.25
N GLU A 184 -4.59 -6.72 -5.06
CA GLU A 184 -4.58 -8.07 -4.53
C GLU A 184 -5.52 -8.99 -5.31
N LYS A 185 -5.00 -10.14 -5.73
CA LYS A 185 -5.83 -11.28 -6.10
C LYS A 185 -5.90 -12.25 -4.92
N LYS A 186 -7.10 -12.40 -4.35
CA LYS A 186 -7.35 -13.37 -3.27
C LYS A 186 -7.59 -14.75 -3.87
N LEU A 187 -6.83 -15.72 -3.38
CA LEU A 187 -6.89 -17.11 -3.81
C LEU A 187 -6.71 -18.02 -2.60
N THR A 188 -7.12 -19.26 -2.75
CA THR A 188 -6.73 -20.35 -1.86
C THR A 188 -5.35 -20.90 -2.23
N LEU A 189 -4.72 -21.62 -1.31
CA LEU A 189 -3.44 -22.28 -1.57
C LEU A 189 -3.55 -23.25 -2.76
N LYS A 190 -4.65 -23.98 -2.86
CA LYS A 190 -4.91 -24.88 -3.98
C LYS A 190 -4.95 -24.13 -5.32
N GLU A 191 -5.71 -23.03 -5.38
CA GLU A 191 -5.80 -22.21 -6.60
C GLU A 191 -4.43 -21.64 -7.01
N MET A 192 -3.59 -21.26 -6.04
CA MET A 192 -2.20 -20.84 -6.33
C MET A 192 -1.37 -21.96 -6.94
N GLN A 193 -1.48 -23.18 -6.40
CA GLN A 193 -0.77 -24.35 -6.93
C GLN A 193 -1.27 -24.73 -8.33
N ASP A 194 -2.57 -24.61 -8.59
CA ASP A 194 -3.18 -24.83 -9.90
C ASP A 194 -2.69 -23.79 -10.94
N LEU A 195 -2.34 -22.57 -10.49
CA LEU A 195 -1.66 -21.56 -11.31
C LEU A 195 -0.15 -21.83 -11.50
N GLY A 196 0.38 -22.91 -10.92
CA GLY A 196 1.79 -23.28 -11.00
C GLY A 196 2.70 -22.50 -10.05
N ILE A 197 2.14 -21.84 -9.02
CA ILE A 197 2.91 -21.15 -7.98
C ILE A 197 3.22 -22.15 -6.87
N PRO A 198 4.49 -22.56 -6.69
CA PRO A 198 4.83 -23.61 -5.74
C PRO A 198 4.83 -23.06 -4.30
N LYS A 199 4.56 -23.91 -3.30
CA LYS A 199 4.41 -23.52 -1.89
C LYS A 199 5.67 -22.84 -1.32
N GLU A 200 6.84 -23.14 -1.89
CA GLU A 200 8.14 -22.59 -1.52
C GLU A 200 8.33 -21.14 -2.00
N SER A 201 7.46 -20.63 -2.87
CA SER A 201 7.51 -19.24 -3.37
C SER A 201 6.73 -18.25 -2.50
N PHE A 202 6.09 -18.74 -1.44
CA PHE A 202 5.30 -17.91 -0.54
C PHE A 202 6.20 -17.28 0.51
N TRP A 203 6.02 -15.97 0.70
CA TRP A 203 6.66 -15.19 1.75
C TRP A 203 5.73 -15.04 2.95
#